data_AF-A0AAE6EN84-F1
#
_entry.id   AF-A0AAE6EN84-F1
#
_cell.length_a   1.000
_cell.length_b   1.000
_cell.length_c   1.000
_cell.angle_alpha   90.00
_cell.angle_beta   90.00
_cell.angle_gamma   90.00
#
_symmetry.space_group_name_H-M   'P 1'
#
loop_
_entity.id
_entity.type
_entity.pdbx_description
1 polymer ?
#
loop_
_entity_poly.entity_id
_entity_poly.type
_entity_poly.pdbx_seq_one_letter_code
_entity_poly.pdbx_strand_id
1 'polypeptide(L)'
;MEVELTDVRTEQRFDGYQPDVIFSASGKPLLMEIAVTHTVPAAKAGLIRRQRIEAFEIDLELDCVPGNFSAEAVENHVRLQAPRHWIYNERLENRLHSLYHLDAVRARGQLTLEKSKALAELYDRLAKVRKVPAPSLAAKKASVWQWLIDTHPSFEGYFRTSADDWRAFVLLECLNGLGLPLSRIVTRLKGAEHLHAELAGVDCSSSESAEAGLPAFGVEACVFTFLSILEKRGAVVCLPGGIWRLLVELPSQQALPFGPVPARPTRSEYVAKRREKLEASLQRIAAKLCPADRDEFESGMEAWWTRALEGRSTPLDIIATGNYRWERLNQQLATIEEALNSDTPDLSESLGLPMSEAMAAHAARAEIVERGKGLLRGEKLRARALQKFDTEIAAIWLGTRASRKGLSPLEFAMASDSGLRISLEELEQRLVNKNRIPVIQEELRIWVEKKFGIKGLRFIQRGNDGLPDRRTPLQCCYDEVSLAKMQELTTLWV
;
A
#
# COMPACT_ATOMS: atom_id res chain seq x y z
N MET A 1 -11.49 -24.01 -0.39
CA MET A 1 -11.84 -23.95 1.05
C MET A 1 -13.32 -24.21 1.11
N GLU A 2 -13.74 -25.30 1.73
CA GLU A 2 -15.16 -25.56 1.96
C GLU A 2 -15.60 -24.76 3.19
N VAL A 3 -16.77 -24.13 3.12
CA VAL A 3 -17.35 -23.37 4.23
C VAL A 3 -18.57 -24.13 4.71
N GLU A 4 -18.60 -24.47 5.99
CA GLU A 4 -19.76 -25.10 6.60
C GLU A 4 -20.86 -24.05 6.84
N LEU A 5 -22.07 -24.34 6.36
CA LEU A 5 -23.25 -23.51 6.55
C LEU A 5 -24.14 -24.17 7.61
N THR A 6 -24.55 -23.40 8.61
CA THR A 6 -25.36 -23.89 9.74
C THR A 6 -26.61 -23.02 9.89
N ASP A 7 -27.63 -23.48 10.62
CA ASP A 7 -28.84 -22.71 10.91
C ASP A 7 -29.53 -22.14 9.65
N VAL A 8 -29.79 -23.03 8.68
CA VAL A 8 -30.42 -22.67 7.40
C VAL A 8 -31.91 -22.39 7.61
N ARG A 9 -32.36 -21.23 7.17
CA ARG A 9 -33.75 -20.78 7.27
C ARG A 9 -34.17 -20.15 5.95
N THR A 10 -35.35 -20.48 5.46
CA THR A 10 -35.87 -19.95 4.20
C THR A 10 -36.97 -18.92 4.47
N GLU A 11 -37.03 -17.88 3.64
CA GLU A 11 -38.12 -16.90 3.65
C GLU A 11 -38.39 -16.23 5.01
N GLN A 12 -37.40 -16.16 5.91
CA GLN A 12 -37.56 -15.48 7.20
C GLN A 12 -37.28 -13.98 7.04
N ARG A 13 -38.14 -13.12 7.62
CA ARG A 13 -37.85 -11.68 7.67
C ARG A 13 -36.59 -11.42 8.52
N PHE A 14 -35.66 -10.66 7.95
CA PHE A 14 -34.42 -10.23 8.58
C PHE A 14 -34.26 -8.73 8.38
N ASP A 15 -34.22 -7.96 9.47
CA ASP A 15 -33.97 -6.52 9.48
C ASP A 15 -34.72 -5.70 8.40
N GLY A 16 -36.01 -5.99 8.22
CA GLY A 16 -36.90 -5.19 7.36
C GLY A 16 -37.03 -5.66 5.90
N TYR A 17 -36.41 -6.78 5.52
CA TYR A 17 -36.64 -7.46 4.23
C TYR A 17 -36.66 -8.98 4.41
N GLN A 18 -36.93 -9.71 3.34
CA GLN A 18 -37.04 -11.17 3.33
C GLN A 18 -36.09 -11.72 2.26
N PRO A 19 -34.91 -12.22 2.65
CA PRO A 19 -34.03 -12.97 1.76
C PRO A 19 -34.61 -14.37 1.49
N ASP A 20 -34.23 -14.98 0.37
CA ASP A 20 -34.69 -16.32 0.02
C ASP A 20 -34.16 -17.34 1.02
N VAL A 21 -32.88 -17.23 1.38
CA VAL A 21 -32.24 -18.09 2.37
C VAL A 21 -31.32 -17.30 3.30
N ILE A 22 -31.36 -17.63 4.58
CA ILE A 22 -30.48 -17.16 5.64
C ILE A 22 -29.73 -18.37 6.19
N PHE A 23 -28.43 -18.24 6.40
CA PHE A 23 -27.65 -19.22 7.14
C PHE A 23 -26.54 -18.56 7.93
N SER A 24 -25.98 -19.30 8.87
CA SER A 24 -24.83 -18.88 9.67
C SER A 24 -23.54 -19.48 9.10
N ALA A 25 -22.58 -18.61 8.79
CA ALA A 25 -21.23 -18.98 8.38
C ALA A 25 -20.23 -18.33 9.32
N SER A 26 -19.37 -19.13 9.97
CA SER A 26 -18.40 -18.64 10.97
C SER A 26 -19.04 -17.80 12.09
N GLY A 27 -20.26 -18.15 12.51
CA GLY A 27 -21.01 -17.45 13.56
C GLY A 27 -21.61 -16.10 13.16
N LYS A 28 -21.62 -15.75 11.87
CA LYS A 28 -22.27 -14.54 11.34
C LYS A 28 -23.39 -14.89 10.37
N PRO A 29 -24.46 -14.08 10.28
CA PRO A 29 -25.49 -14.26 9.27
C PRO A 29 -24.93 -14.01 7.86
N LEU A 30 -25.26 -14.91 6.94
CA LEU A 30 -24.95 -14.87 5.53
C LEU A 30 -26.24 -15.09 4.75
N LEU A 31 -26.50 -14.19 3.81
CA LEU A 31 -27.74 -14.18 3.06
C LEU A 31 -27.50 -14.68 1.64
N MET A 32 -28.47 -15.42 1.13
CA MET A 32 -28.46 -15.90 -0.23
C MET A 32 -29.77 -15.53 -0.92
N GLU A 33 -29.61 -14.92 -2.08
CA GLU A 33 -30.70 -14.59 -3.00
C GLU A 33 -30.57 -15.50 -4.22
N ILE A 34 -31.70 -15.95 -4.75
CA ILE A 34 -31.77 -16.87 -5.88
C ILE A 34 -32.40 -16.14 -7.06
N ALA A 35 -31.58 -15.75 -8.03
CA ALA A 35 -32.06 -15.16 -9.26
C ALA A 35 -32.52 -16.26 -10.21
N VAL A 36 -33.84 -16.36 -10.45
CA VAL A 36 -34.42 -17.31 -11.42
C VAL A 36 -34.81 -16.61 -12.72
N THR A 37 -35.49 -15.47 -12.60
CA THR A 37 -35.99 -14.67 -13.75
C THR A 37 -35.44 -13.26 -13.78
N HIS A 38 -35.01 -12.75 -12.63
CA HIS A 38 -34.47 -11.43 -12.46
C HIS A 38 -33.46 -11.46 -11.32
N THR A 39 -32.42 -10.63 -11.45
CA THR A 39 -31.47 -10.39 -10.37
C THR A 39 -32.12 -9.56 -9.26
N VAL A 40 -31.50 -9.60 -8.09
CA VAL A 40 -31.86 -8.85 -6.90
C VAL A 40 -32.00 -7.38 -7.27
N PRO A 41 -33.19 -6.78 -7.06
CA PRO A 41 -33.42 -5.39 -7.38
C PRO A 41 -32.42 -4.48 -6.65
N ALA A 42 -31.95 -3.44 -7.34
CA ALA A 42 -30.95 -2.50 -6.79
C ALA A 42 -31.34 -1.93 -5.42
N ALA A 43 -32.63 -1.70 -5.18
CA ALA A 43 -33.14 -1.24 -3.87
C ALA A 43 -32.89 -2.27 -2.75
N LYS A 44 -33.08 -3.57 -3.02
CA LYS A 44 -32.81 -4.67 -2.07
C LYS A 44 -31.31 -4.82 -1.84
N ALA A 45 -30.51 -4.82 -2.91
CA ALA A 45 -29.04 -4.84 -2.82
C ALA A 45 -28.49 -3.65 -2.01
N GLY A 46 -29.05 -2.45 -2.21
CA GLY A 46 -28.69 -1.26 -1.44
C GLY A 46 -29.03 -1.36 0.04
N LEU A 47 -30.15 -1.99 0.42
CA LEU A 47 -30.48 -2.25 1.83
C LEU A 47 -29.48 -3.21 2.48
N ILE A 48 -29.18 -4.33 1.82
CA ILE A 48 -28.21 -5.33 2.27
C ILE A 48 -26.83 -4.68 2.51
N ARG A 49 -26.33 -3.91 1.53
CA ARG A 49 -25.05 -3.19 1.63
C ARG A 49 -25.02 -2.17 2.77
N ARG A 50 -26.11 -1.39 2.95
CA ARG A 50 -26.21 -0.41 4.04
C ARG A 50 -26.17 -1.05 5.43
N GLN A 51 -26.80 -2.22 5.57
CA GLN A 51 -26.79 -2.99 6.82
C GLN A 51 -25.48 -3.77 7.01
N ARG A 52 -24.61 -3.81 5.99
CA ARG A 52 -23.32 -4.49 6.00
C ARG A 52 -23.44 -5.98 6.33
N ILE A 53 -24.50 -6.61 5.82
CA ILE A 53 -24.74 -8.04 6.00
C ILE A 53 -24.14 -8.76 4.80
N GLU A 54 -23.29 -9.75 5.06
CA GLU A 54 -22.71 -10.60 4.04
C GLU A 54 -23.81 -11.27 3.22
N ALA A 55 -23.78 -11.07 1.90
CA ALA A 55 -24.84 -11.55 1.03
C ALA A 55 -24.33 -11.80 -0.38
N PHE A 56 -24.80 -12.88 -0.98
CA PHE A 56 -24.53 -13.18 -2.38
C PHE A 56 -25.78 -13.65 -3.10
N GLU A 57 -25.75 -13.52 -4.41
CA GLU A 57 -26.76 -13.99 -5.33
C GLU A 57 -26.23 -15.24 -6.05
N ILE A 58 -27.07 -16.25 -6.14
CA ILE A 58 -26.89 -17.38 -7.06
C ILE A 58 -27.78 -17.14 -8.27
N ASP A 59 -27.17 -17.20 -9.45
CA ASP A 59 -27.89 -17.11 -10.71
C ASP A 59 -28.28 -18.51 -11.20
N LEU A 60 -29.58 -18.75 -11.32
CA LEU A 60 -30.19 -19.98 -11.83
C LEU A 60 -30.94 -19.72 -13.15
N GLU A 61 -30.48 -18.75 -13.96
CA GLU A 61 -31.02 -18.44 -15.28
C GLU A 61 -31.61 -19.67 -15.99
N LEU A 62 -32.89 -19.58 -16.37
CA LEU A 62 -33.69 -20.70 -16.90
C LEU A 62 -33.08 -21.39 -18.12
N ASP A 63 -32.23 -20.69 -18.88
CA ASP A 63 -31.51 -21.25 -20.03
C ASP A 63 -30.44 -22.28 -19.62
N CYS A 64 -29.98 -22.23 -18.36
CA CYS A 64 -28.99 -23.14 -17.78
C CYS A 64 -29.62 -24.32 -17.03
N VAL A 65 -30.91 -24.24 -16.67
CA VAL A 65 -31.63 -25.29 -15.94
C VAL A 65 -32.94 -25.63 -16.66
N PRO A 66 -32.91 -26.51 -17.67
CA PRO A 66 -34.10 -27.11 -18.27
C PRO A 66 -35.09 -27.58 -17.19
N GLY A 67 -36.38 -27.28 -17.37
CA GLY A 67 -37.44 -27.60 -16.40
C GLY A 67 -37.66 -29.09 -16.09
N ASN A 68 -36.85 -29.99 -16.64
CA ASN A 68 -36.86 -31.43 -16.42
C ASN A 68 -35.68 -31.96 -15.58
N PHE A 69 -34.91 -31.08 -14.92
CA PHE A 69 -33.81 -31.52 -14.06
C PHE A 69 -34.32 -32.39 -12.89
N SER A 70 -33.59 -33.45 -12.56
CA SER A 70 -33.79 -34.19 -11.32
C SER A 70 -33.41 -33.30 -10.13
N ALA A 71 -33.98 -33.58 -8.95
CA ALA A 71 -33.62 -32.86 -7.73
C ALA A 71 -32.10 -32.88 -7.46
N GLU A 72 -31.45 -34.02 -7.73
CA GLU A 72 -29.98 -34.17 -7.62
C GLU A 72 -29.21 -33.31 -8.63
N ALA A 73 -29.74 -33.14 -9.85
CA ALA A 73 -29.12 -32.27 -10.86
C ALA A 73 -29.24 -30.79 -10.46
N VAL A 74 -30.38 -30.36 -9.92
CA VAL A 74 -30.56 -29.01 -9.38
C VAL A 74 -29.63 -28.77 -8.19
N GLU A 75 -29.54 -29.71 -7.27
CA GLU A 75 -28.63 -29.62 -6.11
C GLU A 75 -27.18 -29.45 -6.56
N ASN A 76 -26.71 -30.31 -7.47
CA ASN A 76 -25.35 -30.24 -8.02
C ASN A 76 -25.11 -28.91 -8.74
N HIS A 77 -26.10 -28.41 -9.49
CA HIS A 77 -25.98 -27.14 -10.18
C HIS A 77 -25.85 -25.97 -9.19
N VAL A 78 -26.77 -25.85 -8.23
CA VAL A 78 -26.75 -24.82 -7.17
C VAL A 78 -25.46 -24.88 -6.35
N ARG A 79 -24.97 -26.09 -6.04
CA ARG A 79 -23.79 -26.29 -5.18
C ARG A 79 -22.47 -26.08 -5.91
N LEU A 80 -22.36 -26.43 -7.19
CA LEU A 80 -21.06 -26.48 -7.88
C LEU A 80 -20.94 -25.59 -9.11
N GLN A 81 -22.04 -25.33 -9.82
CA GLN A 81 -21.97 -24.76 -11.18
C GLN A 81 -22.53 -23.35 -11.28
N ALA A 82 -23.60 -23.05 -10.54
CA ALA A 82 -24.31 -21.80 -10.64
C ALA A 82 -23.36 -20.60 -10.37
N PRO A 83 -23.35 -19.57 -11.25
CA PRO A 83 -22.60 -18.34 -11.03
C PRO A 83 -22.98 -17.70 -9.69
N ARG A 84 -21.98 -17.16 -9.00
CA ARG A 84 -22.17 -16.49 -7.71
C ARG A 84 -21.62 -15.09 -7.75
N HIS A 85 -22.44 -14.15 -7.31
CA HIS A 85 -22.09 -12.75 -7.29
C HIS A 85 -22.29 -12.19 -5.88
N TRP A 86 -21.24 -11.59 -5.31
CA TRP A 86 -21.37 -10.92 -4.03
C TRP A 86 -22.25 -9.69 -4.17
N ILE A 87 -23.34 -9.64 -3.41
CA ILE A 87 -24.15 -8.44 -3.22
C ILE A 87 -23.40 -7.52 -2.25
N TYR A 88 -22.95 -8.06 -1.12
CA TYR A 88 -22.05 -7.40 -0.17
C TYR A 88 -21.08 -8.42 0.42
N ASN A 89 -19.79 -8.08 0.42
CA ASN A 89 -18.78 -8.82 1.15
C ASN A 89 -17.82 -7.85 1.84
N GLU A 90 -17.76 -7.87 3.16
CA GLU A 90 -16.99 -6.91 3.95
C GLU A 90 -15.51 -6.94 3.56
N ARG A 91 -14.94 -8.12 3.31
CA ARG A 91 -13.53 -8.25 2.93
C ARG A 91 -13.26 -7.70 1.53
N LEU A 92 -14.14 -7.97 0.57
CA LEU A 92 -14.04 -7.45 -0.79
C LEU A 92 -14.24 -5.94 -0.81
N GLU A 93 -15.26 -5.45 -0.12
CA GLU A 93 -15.55 -4.02 0.03
C GLU A 93 -14.37 -3.32 0.70
N ASN A 94 -13.83 -3.87 1.79
CA ASN A 94 -12.63 -3.33 2.43
C ASN A 94 -11.42 -3.34 1.48
N ARG A 95 -11.23 -4.39 0.68
CA ARG A 95 -10.14 -4.45 -0.31
C ARG A 95 -10.30 -3.40 -1.40
N LEU A 96 -11.50 -3.26 -1.97
CA LEU A 96 -11.81 -2.22 -2.96
C LEU A 96 -11.65 -0.83 -2.35
N HIS A 97 -12.13 -0.67 -1.11
CA HIS A 97 -11.97 0.55 -0.35
C HIS A 97 -10.47 0.86 -0.15
N SER A 98 -9.65 -0.08 0.28
CA SER A 98 -8.20 0.12 0.40
C SER A 98 -7.52 0.44 -0.94
N LEU A 99 -7.97 -0.16 -2.05
CA LEU A 99 -7.41 0.09 -3.38
C LEU A 99 -7.72 1.49 -3.92
N TYR A 100 -8.92 2.00 -3.67
CA TYR A 100 -9.42 3.25 -4.25
C TYR A 100 -9.48 4.42 -3.25
N HIS A 101 -9.36 4.18 -1.95
CA HIS A 101 -9.29 5.24 -0.93
C HIS A 101 -7.84 5.68 -0.68
N LEU A 102 -7.76 6.83 0.01
CA LEU A 102 -6.55 7.43 0.56
C LEU A 102 -5.65 6.48 1.35
N ASP A 103 -6.15 5.35 1.85
CA ASP A 103 -5.34 4.36 2.56
C ASP A 103 -4.22 3.77 1.67
N ALA A 104 -4.43 3.73 0.34
CA ALA A 104 -3.38 3.36 -0.61
C ALA A 104 -2.41 4.52 -0.92
N VAL A 105 -2.75 5.76 -0.56
CA VAL A 105 -1.86 6.91 -0.73
C VAL A 105 -0.80 6.86 0.35
N ARG A 106 0.38 6.36 -0.03
CA ARG A 106 1.55 6.38 0.84
C ARG A 106 1.94 7.83 1.15
N ALA A 107 2.52 8.05 2.33
CA ALA A 107 3.22 9.30 2.60
C ALA A 107 4.24 9.56 1.48
N ARG A 108 4.37 10.80 1.01
CA ARG A 108 5.39 11.15 0.01
C ARG A 108 6.75 10.94 0.68
N GLY A 109 7.35 9.78 0.43
CA GLY A 109 8.78 9.57 0.69
C GLY A 109 9.63 10.46 -0.21
N GLN A 110 10.96 10.30 -0.14
CA GLN A 110 11.82 10.84 -1.20
C GLN A 110 11.32 10.33 -2.55
N LEU A 111 10.74 11.24 -3.34
CA LEU A 111 10.28 10.94 -4.70
C LEU A 111 11.49 10.42 -5.47
N THR A 112 11.53 9.13 -5.77
CA THR A 112 12.72 8.51 -6.36
C THR A 112 12.68 8.63 -7.88
N LEU A 113 11.48 8.60 -8.45
CA LEU A 113 11.28 8.69 -9.89
C LEU A 113 10.99 10.13 -10.34
N GLU A 114 11.69 10.59 -11.38
CA GLU A 114 11.48 11.91 -11.99
C GLU A 114 10.03 12.13 -12.43
N LYS A 115 9.38 11.07 -12.95
CA LYS A 115 7.96 11.12 -13.33
C LYS A 115 7.04 11.40 -12.14
N SER A 116 7.30 10.80 -10.97
CA SER A 116 6.53 11.06 -9.75
C SER A 116 6.70 12.49 -9.25
N LYS A 117 7.91 13.07 -9.37
CA LYS A 117 8.15 14.50 -9.10
C LYS A 117 7.35 15.39 -10.04
N ALA A 118 7.48 15.15 -11.34
CA ALA A 118 6.77 15.92 -12.37
C ALA A 118 5.25 15.86 -12.19
N LEU A 119 4.71 14.67 -11.87
CA LEU A 119 3.29 14.47 -11.59
C LEU A 119 2.83 15.25 -10.35
N ALA A 120 3.58 15.18 -9.25
CA ALA A 120 3.25 15.91 -8.02
C ALA A 120 3.26 17.43 -8.25
N GLU A 121 4.24 17.95 -8.99
CA GLU A 121 4.34 19.37 -9.34
C GLU A 121 3.21 19.83 -10.27
N LEU A 122 2.90 19.03 -11.29
CA LEU A 122 1.79 19.29 -12.21
C LEU A 122 0.48 19.34 -11.44
N TYR A 123 0.22 18.34 -10.60
CA TYR A 123 -0.99 18.28 -9.79
C TYR A 123 -1.12 19.49 -8.86
N ASP A 124 -0.07 19.85 -8.12
CA ASP A 124 -0.09 21.00 -7.22
C ASP A 124 -0.31 22.32 -7.97
N ARG A 125 0.20 22.44 -9.20
CA ARG A 125 -0.01 23.60 -10.06
C ARG A 125 -1.48 23.70 -10.46
N LEU A 126 -2.07 22.60 -10.92
CA LEU A 126 -3.46 22.53 -11.39
C LEU A 126 -4.47 22.67 -10.23
N ALA A 127 -4.13 22.20 -9.03
CA ALA A 127 -4.92 22.41 -7.83
C ALA A 127 -5.08 23.89 -7.47
N LYS A 128 -4.12 24.76 -7.85
CA LYS A 128 -4.17 26.21 -7.63
C LYS A 128 -4.88 26.97 -8.75
N VAL A 129 -5.13 26.33 -9.90
CA VAL A 129 -5.83 26.98 -11.01
C VAL A 129 -7.28 27.27 -10.60
N ARG A 130 -7.74 28.48 -10.91
CA ARG A 130 -9.13 28.89 -10.66
C ARG A 130 -10.07 27.93 -11.39
N LYS A 131 -10.99 27.33 -10.62
CA LYS A 131 -11.97 26.39 -11.17
C LYS A 131 -13.03 27.12 -11.99
N VAL A 132 -13.39 26.54 -13.14
CA VAL A 132 -14.37 27.09 -14.08
C VAL A 132 -15.76 26.53 -13.72
N PRO A 133 -16.77 27.37 -13.48
CA PRO A 133 -18.14 26.88 -13.30
C PRO A 133 -18.63 26.18 -14.57
N ALA A 134 -19.48 25.16 -14.44
CA ALA A 134 -20.13 24.51 -15.59
C ALA A 134 -21.60 24.96 -15.70
N PRO A 135 -21.93 25.99 -16.52
CA PRO A 135 -23.27 26.60 -16.54
C PRO A 135 -24.36 25.63 -16.99
N SER A 136 -24.02 24.67 -17.86
CA SER A 136 -24.91 23.62 -18.35
C SER A 136 -25.46 22.72 -17.23
N LEU A 137 -24.79 22.67 -16.08
CA LEU A 137 -25.20 21.89 -14.92
C LEU A 137 -25.99 22.71 -13.89
N ALA A 138 -26.01 24.04 -13.97
CA ALA A 138 -26.60 24.89 -12.93
C ALA A 138 -28.07 24.55 -12.62
N ALA A 139 -28.89 24.36 -13.65
CA ALA A 139 -30.30 23.99 -13.50
C ALA A 139 -30.50 22.57 -12.93
N LYS A 140 -29.62 21.62 -13.30
CA LYS A 140 -29.71 20.22 -12.86
C LYS A 140 -29.08 20.00 -11.49
N LYS A 141 -28.14 20.84 -11.07
CA LYS A 141 -27.48 20.77 -9.76
C LYS A 141 -28.48 20.88 -8.61
N ALA A 142 -29.56 21.63 -8.80
CA ALA A 142 -30.62 21.76 -7.80
C ALA A 142 -31.27 20.41 -7.43
N SER A 143 -31.45 19.48 -8.38
CA SER A 143 -32.09 18.19 -8.12
C SER A 143 -31.21 17.20 -7.35
N VAL A 144 -29.89 17.41 -7.34
CA VAL A 144 -28.91 16.57 -6.65
C VAL A 144 -28.22 17.28 -5.49
N TRP A 145 -28.55 18.55 -5.24
CA TRP A 145 -27.86 19.42 -4.30
C TRP A 145 -27.75 18.84 -2.89
N GLN A 146 -28.82 18.18 -2.41
CA GLN A 146 -28.85 17.54 -1.10
C GLN A 146 -27.74 16.48 -0.90
N TRP A 147 -27.28 15.85 -1.99
CA TRP A 147 -26.24 14.83 -1.97
C TRP A 147 -24.83 15.41 -2.16
N LEU A 148 -24.73 16.58 -2.79
CA LEU A 148 -23.46 17.29 -2.97
C LEU A 148 -22.97 17.91 -1.66
N ILE A 149 -23.89 18.25 -0.75
CA ILE A 149 -23.55 18.81 0.55
C ILE A 149 -22.76 17.78 1.40
N ASP A 150 -21.71 18.25 2.08
CA ASP A 150 -20.84 17.47 2.97
C ASP A 150 -20.02 16.35 2.32
N THR A 151 -19.92 16.33 0.99
CA THR A 151 -18.96 15.47 0.29
C THR A 151 -17.76 16.30 -0.11
N HIS A 152 -16.68 16.21 0.64
CA HIS A 152 -15.40 16.85 0.29
C HIS A 152 -14.42 15.77 -0.15
N PRO A 153 -14.57 15.21 -1.36
CA PRO A 153 -13.59 14.28 -1.86
C PRO A 153 -12.23 14.96 -1.91
N SER A 154 -11.24 14.24 -1.40
CA SER A 154 -9.86 14.60 -1.57
C SER A 154 -9.52 14.60 -3.07
N PHE A 155 -8.56 15.43 -3.46
CA PHE A 155 -7.96 15.51 -4.80
C PHE A 155 -8.71 16.25 -5.93
N GLU A 156 -9.25 17.43 -5.64
CA GLU A 156 -9.87 18.31 -6.65
C GLU A 156 -8.88 18.85 -7.72
N GLY A 157 -7.57 18.62 -7.58
CA GLY A 157 -6.56 19.08 -8.54
C GLY A 157 -6.68 18.43 -9.92
N TYR A 158 -7.38 17.29 -10.04
CA TYR A 158 -7.67 16.67 -11.33
C TYR A 158 -8.73 17.40 -12.16
N PHE A 159 -9.59 18.18 -11.50
CA PHE A 159 -10.78 18.75 -12.12
C PHE A 159 -10.58 20.21 -12.45
N ARG A 160 -10.89 20.61 -13.69
CA ARG A 160 -10.90 22.01 -14.11
C ARG A 160 -12.14 22.74 -13.59
N THR A 161 -13.21 22.00 -13.33
CA THR A 161 -14.49 22.54 -12.87
C THR A 161 -14.59 22.60 -11.36
N SER A 162 -15.56 23.36 -10.84
CA SER A 162 -15.77 23.45 -9.40
C SER A 162 -16.11 22.08 -8.82
N ALA A 163 -15.79 21.88 -7.54
CA ALA A 163 -16.02 20.61 -6.87
C ALA A 163 -17.47 20.14 -6.98
N ASP A 164 -18.40 21.08 -6.86
CA ASP A 164 -19.82 20.79 -6.95
C ASP A 164 -20.25 20.40 -8.37
N ASP A 165 -19.64 21.01 -9.39
CA ASP A 165 -20.08 20.81 -10.78
C ASP A 165 -19.68 19.42 -11.28
N TRP A 166 -18.44 18.97 -11.04
CA TRP A 166 -18.07 17.61 -11.45
C TRP A 166 -18.79 16.55 -10.60
N ARG A 167 -19.06 16.80 -9.31
CA ARG A 167 -19.85 15.89 -8.47
C ARG A 167 -21.30 15.83 -8.93
N ALA A 168 -21.90 16.97 -9.28
CA ALA A 168 -23.23 17.02 -9.87
C ALA A 168 -23.28 16.24 -11.18
N PHE A 169 -22.26 16.41 -12.03
CA PHE A 169 -22.11 15.65 -13.26
C PHE A 169 -22.09 14.14 -12.98
N VAL A 170 -21.20 13.67 -12.10
CA VAL A 170 -21.11 12.25 -11.72
C VAL A 170 -22.44 11.70 -11.24
N LEU A 171 -23.18 12.44 -10.40
CA LEU A 171 -24.48 12.01 -9.90
C LEU A 171 -25.54 11.92 -11.01
N LEU A 172 -25.56 12.89 -11.92
CA LEU A 172 -26.48 12.89 -13.06
C LEU A 172 -26.15 11.76 -14.05
N GLU A 173 -24.88 11.41 -14.18
CA GLU A 173 -24.44 10.24 -14.94
C GLU A 173 -24.93 8.93 -14.30
N CYS A 174 -24.91 8.84 -12.97
CA CYS A 174 -25.44 7.70 -12.22
C CYS A 174 -26.98 7.64 -12.21
N LEU A 175 -27.66 8.74 -12.54
CA LEU A 175 -29.13 8.84 -12.59
C LEU A 175 -29.72 8.20 -13.86
N ASN A 176 -28.93 8.05 -14.92
CA ASN A 176 -29.40 7.49 -16.20
C ASN A 176 -29.55 5.95 -16.14
N GLY A 177 -30.69 5.49 -15.60
CA GLY A 177 -31.28 4.16 -15.83
C GLY A 177 -30.45 2.97 -15.34
N LEU A 178 -29.52 2.49 -16.18
CA LEU A 178 -28.79 1.24 -15.97
C LEU A 178 -27.57 1.39 -15.03
N GLY A 179 -27.26 2.62 -14.61
CA GLY A 179 -26.00 2.92 -13.95
C GLY A 179 -24.82 2.88 -14.92
N LEU A 180 -23.64 3.26 -14.46
CA LEU A 180 -22.43 3.29 -15.28
C LEU A 180 -21.23 2.72 -14.52
N PRO A 181 -20.36 1.92 -15.18
CA PRO A 181 -19.09 1.55 -14.59
C PRO A 181 -18.22 2.79 -14.39
N LEU A 182 -17.38 2.76 -13.35
CA LEU A 182 -16.52 3.88 -12.94
C LEU A 182 -15.69 4.45 -14.12
N SER A 183 -15.09 3.57 -14.92
CA SER A 183 -14.29 3.94 -16.10
C SER A 183 -15.09 4.74 -17.14
N ARG A 184 -16.38 4.43 -17.31
CA ARG A 184 -17.27 5.14 -18.23
C ARG A 184 -17.70 6.49 -17.67
N ILE A 185 -17.89 6.61 -16.36
CA ILE A 185 -18.11 7.89 -15.69
C ILE A 185 -16.90 8.81 -15.90
N VAL A 186 -15.69 8.30 -15.70
CA VAL A 186 -14.44 9.07 -15.93
C VAL A 186 -14.28 9.46 -17.40
N THR A 187 -14.61 8.56 -18.33
CA THR A 187 -14.59 8.87 -19.77
C THR A 187 -15.57 9.99 -20.11
N ARG A 188 -16.77 10.00 -19.52
CA ARG A 188 -17.75 11.08 -19.71
C ARG A 188 -17.31 12.40 -19.10
N LEU A 189 -16.69 12.38 -17.91
CA LEU A 189 -16.07 13.56 -17.30
C LEU A 189 -14.99 14.16 -18.21
N LYS A 190 -14.16 13.31 -18.84
CA LYS A 190 -13.14 13.74 -19.81
C LYS A 190 -13.79 14.36 -21.05
N GLY A 191 -14.79 13.71 -21.63
CA GLY A 191 -15.52 14.19 -22.82
C GLY A 191 -16.29 15.49 -22.59
N ALA A 192 -16.75 15.74 -21.36
CA ALA A 192 -17.43 16.97 -20.95
C ALA A 192 -16.46 18.03 -20.37
N GLU A 193 -15.14 17.87 -20.57
CA GLU A 193 -14.10 18.83 -20.17
C GLU A 193 -14.07 19.18 -18.67
N HIS A 194 -14.55 18.28 -17.80
CA HIS A 194 -14.47 18.47 -16.36
C HIS A 194 -13.05 18.27 -15.80
N LEU A 195 -12.19 17.58 -16.55
CA LEU A 195 -10.81 17.25 -16.18
C LEU A 195 -9.80 18.20 -16.82
N HIS A 196 -8.67 18.41 -16.15
CA HIS A 196 -7.52 19.07 -16.78
C HIS A 196 -6.95 18.18 -17.91
N ALA A 197 -6.84 18.73 -19.12
CA ALA A 197 -6.34 18.00 -20.29
C ALA A 197 -4.92 17.47 -20.07
N GLU A 198 -4.13 18.22 -19.31
CA GLU A 198 -2.75 17.92 -18.93
C GLU A 198 -2.64 16.67 -18.04
N LEU A 199 -3.69 16.30 -17.30
CA LEU A 199 -3.74 15.09 -16.49
C LEU A 199 -4.48 13.95 -17.20
N ALA A 200 -5.30 14.26 -18.20
CA ALA A 200 -6.13 13.28 -18.90
C ALA A 200 -5.33 12.34 -19.83
N GLY A 201 -4.07 12.67 -20.13
CA GLY A 201 -3.15 11.85 -20.92
C GLY A 201 -2.01 11.24 -20.11
N VAL A 202 -1.98 11.46 -18.79
CA VAL A 202 -0.92 10.93 -17.94
C VAL A 202 -1.29 9.52 -17.52
N ASP A 203 -0.76 8.54 -18.25
CA ASP A 203 -0.82 7.13 -17.87
C ASP A 203 0.23 6.89 -16.78
N CYS A 204 -0.15 7.11 -15.53
CA CYS A 204 0.72 6.83 -14.38
C CYS A 204 0.42 5.45 -13.84
N SER A 205 1.49 4.67 -13.67
CA SER A 205 1.44 3.44 -12.89
C SER A 205 0.97 3.72 -11.46
N SER A 206 0.39 2.71 -10.81
CA SER A 206 -0.02 2.81 -9.41
C SER A 206 1.17 3.15 -8.49
N SER A 207 2.38 2.66 -8.80
CA SER A 207 3.63 2.99 -8.09
C SER A 207 4.01 4.46 -8.22
N GLU A 208 3.91 5.03 -9.42
CA GLU A 208 4.28 6.44 -9.65
C GLU A 208 3.35 7.40 -8.91
N SER A 209 2.04 7.11 -8.93
CA SER A 209 1.03 7.87 -8.20
C SER A 209 1.20 7.75 -6.69
N ALA A 210 1.49 6.53 -6.20
CA ALA A 210 1.75 6.28 -4.80
C ALA A 210 3.00 7.03 -4.30
N GLU A 211 4.10 7.03 -5.05
CA GLU A 211 5.28 7.84 -4.70
C GLU A 211 4.93 9.33 -4.66
N ALA A 212 4.17 9.83 -5.64
CA ALA A 212 3.71 11.22 -5.69
C ALA A 212 2.71 11.61 -4.56
N GLY A 213 2.30 10.66 -3.71
CA GLY A 213 1.28 10.88 -2.69
C GLY A 213 -0.07 11.28 -3.29
N LEU A 214 -0.40 10.70 -4.45
CA LEU A 214 -1.67 10.81 -5.14
C LEU A 214 -2.39 9.46 -5.10
N PRO A 215 -3.72 9.41 -5.24
CA PRO A 215 -4.46 8.15 -5.30
C PRO A 215 -3.90 7.26 -6.39
N ALA A 216 -3.70 5.98 -6.08
CA ALA A 216 -3.59 4.98 -7.12
C ALA A 216 -4.83 5.11 -8.01
N PHE A 217 -4.66 5.06 -9.34
CA PHE A 217 -5.75 5.22 -10.33
C PHE A 217 -6.30 6.65 -10.53
N GLY A 218 -5.70 7.67 -9.91
CA GLY A 218 -5.94 9.08 -10.23
C GLY A 218 -7.42 9.52 -10.12
N VAL A 219 -8.01 9.94 -11.25
CA VAL A 219 -9.40 10.44 -11.29
C VAL A 219 -10.42 9.39 -10.86
N GLU A 220 -10.18 8.12 -11.20
CA GLU A 220 -11.09 7.02 -10.84
C GLU A 220 -11.22 6.89 -9.32
N ALA A 221 -10.12 6.96 -8.59
CA ALA A 221 -10.13 6.92 -7.13
C ALA A 221 -10.86 8.11 -6.51
N CYS A 222 -10.77 9.31 -7.09
CA CYS A 222 -11.52 10.49 -6.64
C CYS A 222 -13.04 10.28 -6.80
N VAL A 223 -13.45 9.80 -7.97
CA VAL A 223 -14.86 9.54 -8.28
C VAL A 223 -15.39 8.38 -7.43
N PHE A 224 -14.62 7.30 -7.29
CA PHE A 224 -14.95 6.18 -6.41
C PHE A 224 -15.12 6.65 -4.97
N THR A 225 -14.15 7.39 -4.41
CA THR A 225 -14.23 7.89 -3.03
C THR A 225 -15.51 8.71 -2.81
N PHE A 226 -15.86 9.58 -3.76
CA PHE A 226 -17.11 10.34 -3.72
C PHE A 226 -18.34 9.44 -3.73
N LEU A 227 -18.42 8.48 -4.65
CA LEU A 227 -19.54 7.55 -4.78
C LEU A 227 -19.66 6.62 -3.57
N SER A 228 -18.56 6.15 -2.99
CA SER A 228 -18.55 5.33 -1.78
C SER A 228 -19.06 6.10 -0.55
N ILE A 229 -18.76 7.39 -0.43
CA ILE A 229 -19.35 8.24 0.63
C ILE A 229 -20.87 8.32 0.44
N LEU A 230 -21.33 8.47 -0.81
CA LEU A 230 -22.74 8.53 -1.14
C LEU A 230 -23.46 7.19 -0.95
N GLU A 231 -22.79 6.07 -1.19
CA GLU A 231 -23.33 4.73 -0.94
C GLU A 231 -23.57 4.50 0.55
N LYS A 232 -22.61 4.91 1.41
CA LYS A 232 -22.79 4.90 2.87
C LYS A 232 -23.97 5.75 3.33
N ARG A 233 -24.32 6.80 2.57
CA ARG A 233 -25.50 7.64 2.80
C ARG A 233 -26.78 7.10 2.14
N GLY A 234 -26.68 6.01 1.40
CA GLY A 234 -27.80 5.39 0.69
C GLY A 234 -28.25 6.13 -0.58
N ALA A 235 -27.46 7.06 -1.10
CA ALA A 235 -27.80 7.84 -2.29
C ALA A 235 -27.55 7.05 -3.58
N VAL A 236 -26.44 6.32 -3.62
CA VAL A 236 -26.02 5.48 -4.75
C VAL A 236 -25.81 4.04 -4.27
N VAL A 237 -25.72 3.11 -5.20
CA VAL A 237 -25.29 1.73 -4.98
C VAL A 237 -24.25 1.36 -6.02
N CYS A 238 -23.22 0.64 -5.60
CA CYS A 238 -22.34 -0.08 -6.53
C CYS A 238 -22.94 -1.47 -6.78
N LEU A 239 -23.32 -1.77 -8.02
CA LEU A 239 -23.85 -3.08 -8.42
C LEU A 239 -22.69 -4.03 -8.76
N PRO A 240 -22.95 -5.36 -8.78
CA PRO A 240 -22.00 -6.33 -9.30
C PRO A 240 -21.41 -5.88 -10.66
N GLY A 241 -20.09 -6.04 -10.82
CA GLY A 241 -19.37 -5.54 -11.98
C GLY A 241 -18.91 -4.08 -11.89
N GLY A 242 -19.06 -3.43 -10.73
CA GLY A 242 -18.56 -2.07 -10.49
C GLY A 242 -19.40 -0.96 -11.14
N ILE A 243 -20.69 -1.25 -11.35
CA ILE A 243 -21.64 -0.33 -11.99
C ILE A 243 -22.29 0.53 -10.92
N TRP A 244 -22.09 1.84 -10.99
CA TRP A 244 -22.66 2.79 -10.05
C TRP A 244 -24.01 3.28 -10.52
N ARG A 245 -25.02 3.18 -9.66
CA ARG A 245 -26.39 3.63 -9.92
C ARG A 245 -26.90 4.49 -8.78
N LEU A 246 -27.57 5.58 -9.12
CA LEU A 246 -28.30 6.37 -8.14
C LEU A 246 -29.55 5.57 -7.69
N LEU A 247 -29.70 5.33 -6.38
CA LEU A 247 -30.80 4.54 -5.80
C LEU A 247 -32.15 5.28 -5.77
N VAL A 248 -32.24 6.37 -6.50
CA VAL A 248 -33.28 7.37 -6.34
C VAL A 248 -34.26 7.26 -7.51
N GLU A 249 -35.38 6.57 -7.31
CA GLU A 249 -36.65 7.26 -7.54
C GLU A 249 -36.78 8.20 -6.35
N LEU A 250 -36.74 9.52 -6.54
CA LEU A 250 -36.89 10.47 -5.43
C LEU A 250 -38.27 10.18 -4.80
N PRO A 251 -38.37 9.60 -3.58
CA PRO A 251 -39.63 9.63 -2.90
C PRO A 251 -39.81 11.11 -2.58
N SER A 252 -40.73 11.75 -3.27
CA SER A 252 -41.35 12.94 -2.71
C SER A 252 -41.91 12.51 -1.35
N GLN A 253 -41.29 12.99 -0.27
CA GLN A 253 -41.87 13.02 1.07
C GLN A 253 -42.05 11.68 1.84
N GLN A 254 -41.21 10.66 1.66
CA GLN A 254 -41.01 9.77 2.81
C GLN A 254 -39.90 10.35 3.68
N ALA A 255 -40.32 10.93 4.81
CA ALA A 255 -39.43 11.27 5.91
C ALA A 255 -38.58 10.03 6.19
N LEU A 256 -37.28 10.13 5.93
CA LEU A 256 -36.34 9.13 6.40
C LEU A 256 -36.60 8.94 7.90
N PRO A 257 -36.54 7.73 8.45
CA PRO A 257 -36.81 7.45 9.87
C PRO A 257 -35.77 8.07 10.83
N PHE A 258 -34.88 8.91 10.31
CA PHE A 258 -33.98 9.70 11.12
C PHE A 258 -34.77 10.90 11.66
N GLY A 259 -34.72 11.09 12.98
CA GLY A 259 -35.26 12.27 13.64
C GLY A 259 -34.72 13.57 13.06
N PRO A 260 -35.12 14.74 13.62
CA PRO A 260 -34.72 16.04 13.09
C PRO A 260 -33.23 16.05 12.78
N VAL A 261 -32.90 16.26 11.49
CA VAL A 261 -31.51 16.31 11.03
C VAL A 261 -30.81 17.33 11.93
N PRO A 262 -29.82 16.93 12.73
CA PRO A 262 -29.17 17.84 13.66
C PRO A 262 -28.70 19.08 12.89
N ALA A 263 -28.85 20.24 13.53
CA ALA A 263 -28.45 21.51 12.94
C ALA A 263 -27.03 21.37 12.35
N ARG A 264 -26.90 21.72 11.07
CA ARG A 264 -25.69 21.46 10.31
C ARG A 264 -24.52 22.22 10.94
N PRO A 265 -23.35 21.57 11.07
CA PRO A 265 -22.18 22.28 11.54
C PRO A 265 -21.78 23.38 10.57
N THR A 266 -21.59 24.59 11.07
CA THR A 266 -21.02 25.68 10.28
C THR A 266 -19.60 25.33 9.80
N ARG A 267 -19.09 26.02 8.77
CA ARG A 267 -17.69 25.85 8.34
C ARG A 267 -16.72 26.03 9.51
N SER A 268 -17.01 26.99 10.39
CA SER A 268 -16.29 27.20 11.65
C SER A 268 -16.30 25.98 12.56
N GLU A 269 -17.43 25.28 12.69
CA GLU A 269 -17.52 24.07 13.49
C GLU A 269 -16.72 22.90 12.90
N TYR A 270 -16.68 22.76 11.57
CA TYR A 270 -15.80 21.76 10.93
C TYR A 270 -14.32 22.06 11.16
N VAL A 271 -13.93 23.33 11.05
CA VAL A 271 -12.56 23.77 11.33
C VAL A 271 -12.21 23.52 12.80
N ALA A 272 -13.11 23.84 13.73
CA ALA A 272 -12.94 23.58 15.15
C ALA A 272 -12.80 22.07 15.44
N LYS A 273 -13.68 21.24 14.88
CA LYS A 273 -13.64 19.78 15.06
C LYS A 273 -12.36 19.15 14.51
N ARG A 274 -11.86 19.65 13.36
CA ARG A 274 -10.58 19.19 12.80
C ARG A 274 -9.42 19.63 13.68
N ARG A 275 -9.42 20.89 14.16
CA ARG A 275 -8.42 21.37 15.10
C ARG A 275 -8.37 20.52 16.37
N GLU A 276 -9.52 20.26 16.99
CA GLU A 276 -9.64 19.40 18.17
C GLU A 276 -9.09 17.99 17.90
N LYS A 277 -9.45 17.37 16.76
CA LYS A 277 -8.92 16.06 16.37
C LYS A 277 -7.39 16.07 16.24
N LEU A 278 -6.82 17.14 15.70
CA LEU A 278 -5.38 17.26 15.52
C LEU A 278 -4.67 17.48 16.86
N GLU A 279 -5.20 18.36 17.71
CA GLU A 279 -4.71 18.60 19.08
C GLU A 279 -4.72 17.30 19.90
N ALA A 280 -5.81 16.52 19.83
CA ALA A 280 -5.89 15.22 20.49
C ALA A 280 -4.79 14.25 20.02
N SER A 281 -4.47 14.24 18.72
CA SER A 281 -3.37 13.41 18.19
C SER A 281 -2.00 13.88 18.67
N LEU A 282 -1.77 15.20 18.69
CA LEU A 282 -0.52 15.78 19.20
C LEU A 282 -0.34 15.54 20.70
N GLN A 283 -1.40 15.59 21.49
CA GLN A 283 -1.38 15.22 22.90
C GLN A 283 -1.01 13.75 23.12
N ARG A 284 -1.55 12.83 22.31
CA ARG A 284 -1.16 11.40 22.36
C ARG A 284 0.30 11.19 22.01
N ILE A 285 0.85 11.97 21.08
CA ILE A 285 2.28 11.96 20.76
C ILE A 285 3.10 12.48 21.96
N ALA A 286 2.77 13.67 22.49
CA ALA A 286 3.47 14.27 23.62
C ALA A 286 3.47 13.39 24.88
N ALA A 287 2.37 12.67 25.13
CA ALA A 287 2.25 11.73 26.25
C ALA A 287 3.26 10.57 26.19
N LYS A 288 3.75 10.21 24.99
CA LYS A 288 4.74 9.15 24.77
C LYS A 288 6.18 9.62 24.82
N LEU A 289 6.41 10.94 24.79
CA LEU A 289 7.73 11.54 24.89
C LEU A 289 8.25 11.52 26.34
N CYS A 290 9.57 11.48 26.51
CA CYS A 290 10.18 11.66 27.82
C CYS A 290 10.04 13.12 28.31
N PRO A 291 10.26 13.42 29.59
CA PRO A 291 10.02 14.77 30.12
C PRO A 291 10.77 15.88 29.36
N ALA A 292 12.05 15.68 29.04
CA ALA A 292 12.85 16.68 28.31
C ALA A 292 12.31 16.91 26.89
N ASP A 293 12.01 15.84 26.16
CA ASP A 293 11.41 15.90 24.82
C ASP A 293 10.02 16.52 24.84
N ARG A 294 9.24 16.28 25.90
CA ARG A 294 7.90 16.86 26.05
C ARG A 294 7.96 18.37 26.24
N ASP A 295 8.91 18.87 27.01
CA ASP A 295 9.11 20.31 27.23
C ASP A 295 9.53 21.01 25.92
N GLU A 296 10.45 20.41 25.15
CA GLU A 296 10.79 20.86 23.77
C GLU A 296 9.54 20.85 22.90
N PHE A 297 8.77 19.75 22.95
CA PHE A 297 7.59 19.58 22.13
C PHE A 297 6.55 20.67 22.40
N GLU A 298 6.14 20.82 23.65
CA GLU A 298 5.14 21.79 24.08
C GLU A 298 5.57 23.25 23.79
N SER A 299 6.84 23.58 24.04
CA SER A 299 7.36 24.93 23.77
C SER A 299 7.45 25.26 22.27
N GLY A 300 7.67 24.25 21.42
CA GLY A 300 7.74 24.41 19.96
C GLY A 300 6.39 24.38 19.23
N MET A 301 5.30 23.96 19.90
CA MET A 301 4.02 23.72 19.23
C MET A 301 3.40 24.97 18.59
N GLU A 302 3.47 26.12 19.26
CA GLU A 302 2.95 27.39 18.72
C GLU A 302 3.64 27.78 17.41
N ALA A 303 4.96 27.58 17.33
CA ALA A 303 5.72 27.80 16.10
C ALA A 303 5.35 26.77 15.02
N TRP A 304 5.09 25.50 15.39
CA TRP A 304 4.74 24.45 14.44
C TRP A 304 3.41 24.72 13.72
N TRP A 305 2.39 25.20 14.42
CA TRP A 305 1.08 25.53 13.84
C TRP A 305 1.12 26.50 12.66
N THR A 306 2.11 27.40 12.68
CA THR A 306 2.30 28.47 11.68
C THR A 306 3.46 28.18 10.74
N ARG A 307 4.26 27.13 11.00
CA ARG A 307 5.36 26.72 10.15
C ARG A 307 4.84 26.00 8.92
N ALA A 308 5.39 26.36 7.76
CA ALA A 308 5.07 25.67 6.52
C ALA A 308 5.63 24.23 6.53
N LEU A 309 4.77 23.25 6.32
CA LEU A 309 5.16 21.86 6.11
C LEU A 309 5.57 21.67 4.64
N GLU A 310 6.75 21.08 4.40
CA GLU A 310 7.31 20.74 3.07
C GLU A 310 6.99 21.76 1.96
N GLY A 311 7.12 23.04 2.31
CA GLY A 311 7.17 24.15 1.38
C GLY A 311 5.85 24.76 0.88
N ARG A 312 4.65 24.42 1.36
CA ARG A 312 3.42 25.04 0.77
C ARG A 312 2.23 25.39 1.68
N SER A 313 2.03 24.75 2.83
CA SER A 313 0.88 25.09 3.72
C SER A 313 1.22 24.86 5.19
N THR A 314 0.64 25.69 6.06
CA THR A 314 0.70 25.50 7.50
C THR A 314 -0.34 24.45 7.94
N PRO A 315 -0.16 23.80 9.11
CA PRO A 315 -1.21 22.96 9.69
C PRO A 315 -2.57 23.66 9.80
N LEU A 316 -2.58 24.96 10.13
CA LEU A 316 -3.80 25.77 10.19
C LEU A 316 -4.48 25.92 8.82
N ASP A 317 -3.72 26.19 7.75
CA ASP A 317 -4.25 26.24 6.38
C ASP A 317 -4.87 24.90 5.96
N ILE A 318 -4.23 23.80 6.37
CA ILE A 318 -4.67 22.44 6.07
C ILE A 318 -6.00 22.14 6.76
N ILE A 319 -6.14 22.48 8.05
CA ILE A 319 -7.39 22.35 8.82
C ILE A 319 -8.51 23.18 8.19
N ALA A 320 -8.20 24.44 7.85
CA ALA A 320 -9.16 25.40 7.29
C ALA A 320 -9.69 24.95 5.92
N THR A 321 -8.84 24.28 5.13
CA THR A 321 -9.19 23.81 3.79
C THR A 321 -9.86 22.43 3.83
N GLY A 322 -9.37 21.50 4.66
CA GLY A 322 -10.01 20.20 4.86
C GLY A 322 -9.97 19.25 3.67
N ASN A 323 -8.99 19.41 2.78
CA ASN A 323 -8.83 18.62 1.57
C ASN A 323 -7.91 17.40 1.80
N TYR A 324 -7.38 16.79 0.74
CA TYR A 324 -6.44 15.66 0.83
C TYR A 324 -5.23 15.89 1.75
N ARG A 325 -4.81 17.15 1.93
CA ARG A 325 -3.70 17.49 2.84
C ARG A 325 -4.07 17.23 4.30
N TRP A 326 -5.35 17.39 4.66
CA TRP A 326 -5.86 17.12 5.99
C TRP A 326 -5.81 15.62 6.32
N GLU A 327 -6.26 14.78 5.39
CA GLU A 327 -6.20 13.32 5.60
C GLU A 327 -4.76 12.81 5.59
N ARG A 328 -3.91 13.35 4.71
CA ARG A 328 -2.48 13.05 4.74
C ARG A 328 -1.84 13.44 6.07
N LEU A 329 -2.13 14.63 6.59
CA LEU A 329 -1.61 15.09 7.88
C LEU A 329 -2.07 14.16 9.02
N ASN A 330 -3.34 13.76 9.04
CA ASN A 330 -3.84 12.77 10.01
C ASN A 330 -3.09 11.44 9.90
N GLN A 331 -2.89 10.94 8.69
CA GLN A 331 -2.20 9.67 8.47
C GLN A 331 -0.75 9.73 8.92
N GLN A 332 -0.02 10.80 8.58
CA GLN A 332 1.37 10.97 8.98
C GLN A 332 1.51 11.11 10.50
N LEU A 333 0.60 11.81 11.18
CA LEU A 333 0.58 11.86 12.65
C LEU A 333 0.26 10.51 13.27
N ALA A 334 -0.66 9.73 12.69
CA ALA A 334 -0.94 8.37 13.14
C ALA A 334 0.29 7.45 12.96
N THR A 335 1.01 7.57 11.85
CA THR A 335 2.29 6.87 11.62
C THR A 335 3.33 7.26 12.67
N ILE A 336 3.47 8.54 13.00
CA ILE A 336 4.38 9.01 14.07
C ILE A 336 3.94 8.47 15.43
N GLU A 337 2.64 8.48 15.72
CA GLU A 337 2.08 7.95 16.96
C GLU A 337 2.34 6.44 17.12
N GLU A 338 2.16 5.66 16.05
CA GLU A 338 2.46 4.23 16.01
C GLU A 338 3.96 3.98 16.08
N ALA A 339 4.74 4.80 15.39
CA ALA A 339 6.19 4.74 15.42
C ALA A 339 6.70 4.84 16.87
N LEU A 340 6.24 5.83 17.64
CA LEU A 340 6.64 6.00 19.04
C LEU A 340 6.27 4.81 19.95
N ASN A 341 5.36 3.92 19.53
CA ASN A 341 5.05 2.68 20.25
C ASN A 341 5.91 1.48 19.81
N SER A 342 6.61 1.58 18.69
CA SER A 342 7.40 0.48 18.12
C SER A 342 8.83 0.51 18.65
N ASP A 343 9.45 -0.67 18.74
CA ASP A 343 10.86 -0.81 19.09
C ASP A 343 11.80 -0.49 17.91
N THR A 344 11.28 -0.41 16.68
CA THR A 344 12.04 -0.11 15.45
C THR A 344 11.32 0.80 14.45
N PRO A 345 10.83 1.98 14.84
CA PRO A 345 10.18 2.89 13.92
C PRO A 345 11.16 3.74 13.11
N ASP A 346 10.68 4.16 11.94
CA ASP A 346 11.30 5.20 11.14
C ASP A 346 10.59 6.53 11.42
N LEU A 347 11.25 7.43 12.14
CA LEU A 347 10.78 8.79 12.43
C LEU A 347 11.41 9.84 11.50
N SER A 348 12.05 9.42 10.39
CA SER A 348 12.75 10.33 9.47
C SER A 348 11.88 11.45 8.89
N GLU A 349 10.56 11.27 8.86
CA GLU A 349 9.56 12.27 8.46
C GLU A 349 8.76 12.82 9.66
N SER A 350 9.42 13.53 10.58
CA SER A 350 8.77 14.10 11.78
C SER A 350 7.80 15.26 11.52
N LEU A 351 7.46 15.57 10.27
CA LEU A 351 6.63 16.73 9.88
C LEU A 351 7.12 18.07 10.48
N GLY A 352 8.41 18.18 10.77
CA GLY A 352 8.97 19.33 11.46
C GLY A 352 8.46 19.53 12.89
N LEU A 353 7.92 18.48 13.53
CA LEU A 353 7.55 18.49 14.94
C LEU A 353 8.80 18.77 15.82
N PRO A 354 8.65 19.55 16.90
CA PRO A 354 9.71 19.85 17.86
C PRO A 354 10.03 18.63 18.73
N MET A 355 10.75 17.65 18.16
CA MET A 355 11.11 16.41 18.84
C MET A 355 12.52 15.96 18.46
N SER A 356 13.45 16.93 18.35
CA SER A 356 14.77 16.70 17.77
C SER A 356 15.63 15.74 18.62
N GLU A 357 15.56 15.87 19.94
CA GLU A 357 16.23 14.96 20.88
C GLU A 357 15.60 13.56 20.87
N ALA A 358 14.26 13.47 20.87
CA ALA A 358 13.53 12.20 20.74
C ALA A 358 13.91 11.44 19.47
N MET A 359 14.04 12.15 18.34
CA MET A 359 14.48 11.57 17.06
C MET A 359 15.90 11.03 17.13
N ALA A 360 16.82 11.76 17.77
CA ALA A 360 18.21 11.33 17.94
C ALA A 360 18.32 10.10 18.86
N ALA A 361 17.63 10.12 20.00
CA ALA A 361 17.55 8.99 20.92
C ALA A 361 16.92 7.77 20.24
N HIS A 362 15.91 7.99 19.41
CA HIS A 362 15.29 6.94 18.62
C HIS A 362 16.26 6.35 17.58
N ALA A 363 16.94 7.19 16.80
CA ALA A 363 17.93 6.75 15.82
C ALA A 363 19.05 5.92 16.49
N ALA A 364 19.51 6.32 17.68
CA ALA A 364 20.48 5.56 18.45
C ALA A 364 19.96 4.18 18.87
N ARG A 365 18.70 4.07 19.32
CA ARG A 365 18.07 2.78 19.64
C ARG A 365 17.95 1.89 18.41
N ALA A 366 17.50 2.46 17.28
CA ALA A 366 17.40 1.74 16.02
C ALA A 366 18.77 1.21 15.56
N GLU A 367 19.84 1.98 15.73
CA GLU A 367 21.20 1.53 15.42
C GLU A 367 21.64 0.36 16.31
N ILE A 368 21.31 0.39 17.61
CA ILE A 368 21.59 -0.73 18.53
C ILE A 368 20.86 -2.00 18.09
N VAL A 369 19.56 -1.88 17.76
CA VAL A 369 18.75 -3.03 17.30
C VAL A 369 19.27 -3.58 15.98
N GLU A 370 19.56 -2.72 15.00
CA GLU A 370 20.12 -3.15 13.72
C GLU A 370 21.52 -3.75 13.86
N ARG A 371 22.34 -3.25 14.79
CA ARG A 371 23.62 -3.87 15.13
C ARG A 371 23.40 -5.28 15.71
N GLY A 372 22.41 -5.45 16.58
CA GLY A 372 22.00 -6.76 17.11
C GLY A 372 21.53 -7.73 16.02
N LYS A 373 20.65 -7.28 15.12
CA LYS A 373 20.23 -8.08 13.95
C LYS A 373 21.41 -8.41 13.05
N GLY A 374 22.31 -7.46 12.82
CA GLY A 374 23.55 -7.64 12.09
C GLY A 374 24.39 -8.78 12.67
N LEU A 375 24.59 -8.79 14.00
CA LEU A 375 25.30 -9.88 14.69
C LEU A 375 24.62 -11.23 14.48
N LEU A 376 23.30 -11.33 14.65
CA LEU A 376 22.54 -12.57 14.42
C LEU A 376 22.66 -13.07 12.96
N ARG A 377 22.60 -12.16 11.98
CA ARG A 377 22.85 -12.48 10.56
C ARG A 377 24.25 -13.04 10.37
N GLY A 378 25.25 -12.41 10.98
CA GLY A 378 26.64 -12.85 10.94
C GLY A 378 26.83 -14.23 11.57
N GLU A 379 26.24 -14.49 12.73
CA GLU A 379 26.26 -15.79 13.39
C GLU A 379 25.62 -16.88 12.55
N LYS A 380 24.45 -16.60 11.94
CA LYS A 380 23.77 -17.53 11.04
C LYS A 380 24.65 -17.89 9.84
N LEU A 381 25.32 -16.90 9.23
CA LEU A 381 26.25 -17.15 8.13
C LEU A 381 27.46 -17.97 8.59
N ARG A 382 28.05 -17.63 9.74
CA ARG A 382 29.19 -18.38 10.32
C ARG A 382 28.84 -19.83 10.59
N ALA A 383 27.71 -20.08 11.25
CA ALA A 383 27.24 -21.43 11.55
C ALA A 383 27.06 -22.24 10.26
N ARG A 384 26.47 -21.63 9.22
CA ARG A 384 26.31 -22.29 7.92
C ARG A 384 27.65 -22.56 7.24
N ALA A 385 28.60 -21.63 7.30
CA ALA A 385 29.94 -21.83 6.74
C ALA A 385 30.68 -22.98 7.45
N LEU A 386 30.65 -23.03 8.79
CA LEU A 386 31.28 -24.10 9.59
C LEU A 386 30.61 -25.46 9.42
N GLN A 387 29.32 -25.49 9.06
CA GLN A 387 28.65 -26.75 8.70
C GLN A 387 29.19 -27.33 7.37
N LYS A 388 29.74 -26.49 6.51
CA LYS A 388 30.06 -26.83 5.11
C LYS A 388 31.57 -26.94 4.83
N PHE A 389 32.35 -26.10 5.49
CA PHE A 389 33.80 -26.05 5.41
C PHE A 389 34.41 -26.44 6.76
N ASP A 390 35.68 -26.83 6.74
CA ASP A 390 36.45 -26.85 7.99
C ASP A 390 36.58 -25.42 8.55
N THR A 391 36.97 -25.33 9.82
CA THR A 391 37.09 -24.07 10.55
C THR A 391 37.98 -23.06 9.83
N GLU A 392 39.03 -23.55 9.17
CA GLU A 392 40.04 -22.69 8.55
C GLU A 392 39.54 -22.09 7.23
N ILE A 393 38.98 -22.91 6.34
CA ILE A 393 38.39 -22.47 5.07
C ILE A 393 37.17 -21.58 5.31
N ALA A 394 36.34 -21.89 6.31
CA ALA A 394 35.22 -21.05 6.69
C ALA A 394 35.69 -19.63 7.09
N ALA A 395 36.73 -19.54 7.93
CA ALA A 395 37.27 -18.26 8.38
C ALA A 395 37.84 -17.43 7.22
N ILE A 396 38.58 -18.07 6.30
CA ILE A 396 39.11 -17.39 5.10
C ILE A 396 37.97 -16.81 4.28
N TRP A 397 36.97 -17.63 3.96
CA TRP A 397 35.86 -17.22 3.09
C TRP A 397 35.09 -16.05 3.71
N LEU A 398 34.73 -16.16 4.99
CA LEU A 398 33.99 -15.13 5.71
C LEU A 398 34.72 -13.79 5.75
N GLY A 399 36.06 -13.78 5.77
CA GLY A 399 36.89 -12.57 5.79
C GLY A 399 37.31 -12.05 4.41
N THR A 400 37.02 -12.77 3.32
CA THR A 400 37.53 -12.42 1.98
C THR A 400 36.80 -11.23 1.38
N ARG A 401 37.48 -10.09 1.19
CA ARG A 401 36.89 -8.83 0.64
C ARG A 401 36.91 -8.76 -0.90
N ALA A 402 36.69 -9.87 -1.60
CA ALA A 402 37.10 -9.98 -3.00
C ALA A 402 36.18 -9.33 -4.05
N SER A 403 34.89 -9.04 -3.81
CA SER A 403 34.02 -8.69 -4.94
C SER A 403 32.84 -7.73 -4.69
N ARG A 404 32.53 -7.30 -3.46
CA ARG A 404 31.33 -6.47 -3.21
C ARG A 404 31.66 -5.18 -2.48
N LYS A 405 32.00 -4.13 -3.23
CA LYS A 405 32.33 -2.79 -2.69
C LYS A 405 33.40 -2.82 -1.58
N GLY A 406 34.29 -3.82 -1.60
CA GLY A 406 35.32 -4.01 -0.58
C GLY A 406 34.85 -4.64 0.74
N LEU A 407 33.60 -5.09 0.85
CA LEU A 407 33.09 -5.80 2.03
C LEU A 407 33.31 -7.31 1.90
N SER A 408 33.57 -7.96 3.03
CA SER A 408 33.61 -9.42 3.14
C SER A 408 32.19 -10.01 3.16
N PRO A 409 31.99 -11.32 2.87
CA PRO A 409 30.68 -11.97 2.97
C PRO A 409 30.03 -11.77 4.34
N LEU A 410 30.84 -11.81 5.41
CA LEU A 410 30.35 -11.57 6.76
C LEU A 410 29.86 -10.13 6.94
N GLU A 411 30.67 -9.14 6.56
CA GLU A 411 30.30 -7.71 6.66
C GLU A 411 29.07 -7.40 5.81
N PHE A 412 28.99 -8.00 4.62
CA PHE A 412 27.85 -7.85 3.72
C PHE A 412 26.57 -8.46 4.32
N ALA A 413 26.67 -9.63 4.95
CA ALA A 413 25.55 -10.25 5.66
C ALA A 413 25.12 -9.49 6.91
N MET A 414 26.06 -8.89 7.64
CA MET A 414 25.74 -8.07 8.81
C MET A 414 25.00 -6.78 8.42
N ALA A 415 25.25 -6.24 7.21
CA ALA A 415 24.68 -4.98 6.74
C ALA A 415 23.19 -5.08 6.36
N SER A 416 22.72 -6.20 5.82
CA SER A 416 21.31 -6.35 5.42
C SER A 416 20.86 -7.80 5.26
N ASP A 417 19.53 -8.02 5.25
CA ASP A 417 18.94 -9.33 4.99
C ASP A 417 19.20 -9.82 3.56
N SER A 418 19.17 -8.89 2.59
CA SER A 418 19.60 -9.17 1.22
C SER A 418 21.07 -9.57 1.17
N GLY A 419 21.90 -8.93 1.99
CA GLY A 419 23.30 -9.29 2.16
C GLY A 419 23.47 -10.73 2.62
N LEU A 420 22.75 -11.10 3.68
CA LEU A 420 22.77 -12.46 4.21
C LEU A 420 22.32 -13.48 3.17
N ARG A 421 21.19 -13.23 2.49
CA ARG A 421 20.66 -14.16 1.47
C ARG A 421 21.70 -14.41 0.39
N ILE A 422 22.29 -13.35 -0.15
CA ILE A 422 23.22 -13.52 -1.26
C ILE A 422 24.53 -14.16 -0.79
N SER A 423 25.02 -13.85 0.41
CA SER A 423 26.20 -14.53 0.97
C SER A 423 25.94 -16.03 1.20
N LEU A 424 24.72 -16.43 1.57
CA LEU A 424 24.34 -17.84 1.65
C LEU A 424 24.29 -18.51 0.28
N GLU A 425 23.77 -17.83 -0.75
CA GLU A 425 23.77 -18.34 -2.13
C GLU A 425 25.19 -18.54 -2.66
N GLU A 426 26.10 -17.59 -2.40
CA GLU A 426 27.52 -17.71 -2.77
C GLU A 426 28.20 -18.87 -2.05
N LEU A 427 27.90 -19.06 -0.76
CA LEU A 427 28.38 -20.19 0.02
C LEU A 427 27.95 -21.53 -0.60
N GLU A 428 26.71 -21.62 -1.08
CA GLU A 428 26.16 -22.82 -1.72
C GLU A 428 26.75 -23.06 -3.11
N GLN A 429 26.94 -22.03 -3.92
CA GLN A 429 27.61 -22.16 -5.23
C GLN A 429 29.05 -22.67 -5.09
N ARG A 430 29.78 -22.19 -4.08
CA ARG A 430 31.15 -22.65 -3.82
C ARG A 430 31.22 -24.08 -3.30
N LEU A 431 30.17 -24.54 -2.61
CA LEU A 431 30.07 -25.93 -2.15
C LEU A 431 30.10 -26.93 -3.32
N VAL A 432 29.37 -26.61 -4.41
CA VAL A 432 29.34 -27.45 -5.62
C VAL A 432 30.76 -27.66 -6.18
N ASN A 433 31.65 -26.68 -5.95
CA ASN A 433 33.02 -26.70 -6.42
C ASN A 433 34.06 -27.22 -5.39
N LYS A 434 33.66 -27.66 -4.19
CA LYS A 434 34.61 -28.11 -3.14
C LYS A 434 35.53 -29.25 -3.62
N ASN A 435 35.00 -30.18 -4.41
CA ASN A 435 35.79 -31.28 -4.98
C ASN A 435 36.78 -30.82 -6.07
N ARG A 436 36.65 -29.58 -6.57
CA ARG A 436 37.56 -28.99 -7.55
C ARG A 436 38.72 -28.23 -6.88
N ILE A 437 38.70 -27.99 -5.57
CA ILE A 437 39.78 -27.25 -4.88
C ILE A 437 41.16 -27.87 -5.14
N PRO A 438 41.39 -29.19 -4.97
CA PRO A 438 42.69 -29.79 -5.26
C PRO A 438 43.09 -29.62 -6.73
N VAL A 439 42.11 -29.72 -7.64
CA VAL A 439 42.33 -29.53 -9.09
C VAL A 439 42.76 -28.10 -9.38
N ILE A 440 42.10 -27.11 -8.79
CA ILE A 440 42.38 -25.68 -8.97
C ILE A 440 43.74 -25.28 -8.37
N GLN A 441 44.09 -25.83 -7.21
CA GLN A 441 45.41 -25.63 -6.60
C GLN A 441 46.52 -26.25 -7.45
N GLU A 442 46.27 -27.42 -8.02
CA GLU A 442 47.21 -28.06 -8.93
C GLU A 442 47.33 -27.29 -10.25
N GLU A 443 46.23 -26.76 -10.79
CA GLU A 443 46.25 -25.86 -11.95
C GLU A 443 47.12 -24.61 -11.69
N LEU A 444 46.99 -23.98 -10.51
CA LEU A 444 47.88 -22.88 -10.13
C LEU A 444 49.34 -23.33 -10.09
N ARG A 445 49.62 -24.48 -9.47
CA ARG A 445 50.98 -25.04 -9.35
C ARG A 445 51.61 -25.27 -10.72
N ILE A 446 50.92 -25.97 -11.61
CA ILE A 446 51.35 -26.26 -12.98
C ILE A 446 51.60 -24.96 -13.74
N TRP A 447 50.68 -24.01 -13.63
CA TRP A 447 50.81 -22.72 -14.31
C TRP A 447 52.02 -21.92 -13.82
N VAL A 448 52.24 -21.86 -12.49
CA VAL A 448 53.36 -21.14 -11.88
C VAL A 448 54.69 -21.80 -12.22
N GLU A 449 54.77 -23.14 -12.15
CA GLU A 449 55.97 -23.88 -12.53
C GLU A 449 56.34 -23.63 -13.99
N LYS A 450 55.36 -23.71 -14.89
CA LYS A 450 55.58 -23.47 -16.32
C LYS A 450 56.08 -22.05 -16.62
N LYS A 451 55.56 -21.05 -15.92
CA LYS A 451 55.85 -19.63 -16.22
C LYS A 451 57.07 -19.07 -15.48
N PHE A 452 57.30 -19.51 -14.24
CA PHE A 452 58.30 -18.91 -13.34
C PHE A 452 59.26 -19.93 -12.72
N GLY A 453 59.08 -21.23 -13.01
CA GLY A 453 59.90 -22.31 -12.49
C GLY A 453 59.92 -22.40 -10.95
N ILE A 454 61.06 -22.86 -10.42
CA ILE A 454 61.25 -23.11 -8.98
C ILE A 454 61.05 -21.84 -8.13
N LYS A 455 61.38 -20.66 -8.66
CA LYS A 455 61.22 -19.39 -7.93
C LYS A 455 59.73 -19.07 -7.70
N GLY A 456 58.90 -19.24 -8.72
CA GLY A 456 57.45 -19.07 -8.57
C GLY A 456 56.83 -20.10 -7.62
N LEU A 457 57.26 -21.36 -7.70
CA LEU A 457 56.78 -22.40 -6.79
C LEU A 457 57.07 -22.08 -5.32
N ARG A 458 58.27 -21.56 -5.03
CA ARG A 458 58.59 -21.08 -3.67
C ARG A 458 57.73 -19.91 -3.25
N PHE A 459 57.41 -19.00 -4.16
CA PHE A 459 56.54 -17.86 -3.85
C PHE A 459 55.14 -18.32 -3.44
N ILE A 460 54.51 -19.19 -4.22
CA ILE A 460 53.14 -19.66 -3.90
C ILE A 460 53.06 -20.57 -2.67
N GLN A 461 54.20 -21.07 -2.19
CA GLN A 461 54.32 -21.90 -0.97
C GLN A 461 54.81 -21.11 0.25
N ARG A 462 55.23 -19.86 0.08
CA ARG A 462 55.69 -19.00 1.18
C ARG A 462 54.58 -18.06 1.60
N GLY A 463 54.50 -17.79 2.89
CA GLY A 463 53.58 -16.79 3.42
C GLY A 463 53.82 -15.41 2.80
N ASN A 464 52.75 -14.74 2.39
CA ASN A 464 52.80 -13.43 1.73
C ASN A 464 52.13 -12.37 2.61
N ASP A 465 52.82 -11.26 2.90
CA ASP A 465 52.30 -10.16 3.74
C ASP A 465 51.08 -9.45 3.13
N GLY A 466 50.87 -9.55 1.81
CA GLY A 466 49.70 -9.06 1.11
C GLY A 466 48.49 -9.99 1.15
N LEU A 467 48.62 -11.18 1.77
CA LEU A 467 47.53 -12.15 1.95
C LEU A 467 47.13 -12.24 3.43
N PRO A 468 45.85 -12.56 3.72
CA PRO A 468 45.36 -12.69 5.09
C PRO A 468 46.21 -13.67 5.90
N ASP A 469 46.53 -13.33 7.15
CA ASP A 469 47.31 -14.14 8.10
C ASP A 469 48.69 -14.60 7.58
N ARG A 470 49.30 -13.88 6.62
CA ARG A 470 50.54 -14.31 5.96
C ARG A 470 50.44 -15.69 5.33
N ARG A 471 49.26 -16.06 4.83
CA ARG A 471 49.05 -17.34 4.13
C ARG A 471 49.77 -17.38 2.80
N THR A 472 49.88 -18.58 2.25
CA THR A 472 50.50 -18.79 0.94
C THR A 472 49.47 -18.56 -0.18
N PRO A 473 49.87 -18.05 -1.35
CA PRO A 473 48.97 -17.93 -2.50
C PRO A 473 48.26 -19.25 -2.86
N LEU A 474 48.93 -20.40 -2.67
CA LEU A 474 48.34 -21.71 -2.90
C LEU A 474 47.18 -22.01 -1.94
N GLN A 475 47.32 -21.68 -0.65
CA GLN A 475 46.25 -21.83 0.33
C GLN A 475 45.05 -20.92 0.07
N CYS A 476 45.28 -19.78 -0.59
CA CYS A 476 44.22 -18.84 -0.98
C CYS A 476 43.55 -19.18 -2.33
N CYS A 477 43.98 -20.24 -3.01
CA CYS A 477 43.46 -20.66 -4.31
C CYS A 477 42.46 -21.81 -4.12
N TYR A 478 41.16 -21.51 -4.20
CA TYR A 478 40.10 -22.48 -3.88
C TYR A 478 38.88 -22.42 -4.83
N ASP A 479 38.86 -21.50 -5.79
CA ASP A 479 37.88 -21.40 -6.87
C ASP A 479 38.52 -20.72 -8.09
N GLU A 480 37.83 -20.69 -9.24
CA GLU A 480 38.38 -20.13 -10.49
C GLU A 480 38.68 -18.62 -10.37
N VAL A 481 37.93 -17.90 -9.52
CA VAL A 481 38.12 -16.47 -9.28
C VAL A 481 39.39 -16.22 -8.46
N SER A 482 39.59 -16.97 -7.38
CA SER A 482 40.80 -16.91 -6.57
C SER A 482 42.02 -17.42 -7.34
N LEU A 483 41.87 -18.43 -8.22
CA LEU A 483 42.91 -18.85 -9.15
C LEU A 483 43.40 -17.69 -10.01
N ALA A 484 42.50 -17.01 -10.72
CA ALA A 484 42.85 -15.85 -11.55
C ALA A 484 43.57 -14.76 -10.74
N LYS A 485 43.09 -14.50 -9.52
CA LYS A 485 43.68 -13.50 -8.63
C LYS A 485 45.06 -13.91 -8.10
N MET A 486 45.28 -15.18 -7.79
CA MET A 486 46.58 -15.70 -7.37
C MET A 486 47.56 -15.75 -8.54
N GLN A 487 47.10 -15.98 -9.77
CA GLN A 487 47.92 -15.87 -10.98
C GLN A 487 48.37 -14.41 -11.22
N GLU A 488 47.48 -13.44 -11.03
CA GLU A 488 47.78 -12.01 -11.10
C GLU A 488 48.80 -11.62 -10.01
N LEU A 489 48.54 -11.98 -8.75
CA LEU A 489 49.45 -11.73 -7.64
C LEU A 489 50.84 -12.35 -7.90
N THR A 490 50.90 -13.58 -8.39
CA THR A 490 52.17 -14.24 -8.68
C THR A 490 52.92 -13.53 -9.81
N THR A 491 52.21 -12.97 -10.80
CA THR A 491 52.84 -12.21 -11.90
C THR A 491 53.39 -10.86 -11.44
N LEU A 492 52.81 -10.25 -10.42
CA LEU A 492 53.25 -8.95 -9.90
C LEU A 492 54.50 -9.05 -8.99
N TRP A 493 54.72 -10.21 -8.36
CA TRP A 493 55.68 -10.35 -7.26
C TRP A 493 56.82 -11.35 -7.53
N VAL A 494 56.78 -12.09 -8.63
CA VAL A 494 57.82 -13.04 -9.09
C VAL A 494 58.42 -12.54 -10.39
#